data_AF-A0AAW6LSF2-F1
#
_entry.id   AF-A0AAW6LSF2-F1
#
_cell.length_a   1.000
_cell.length_b   1.000
_cell.length_c   1.000
_cell.angle_alpha   90.00
_cell.angle_beta   90.00
_cell.angle_gamma   90.00
#
_symmetry.space_group_name_H-M   'P 1'
#
loop_
_entity.id
_entity.type
_entity.pdbx_description
1 polymer ?
#
loop_
_entity_poly.entity_id
_entity_poly.type
_entity_poly.pdbx_seq_one_letter_code
_entity_poly.pdbx_strand_id
1 'polypeptide(L)' 'MTEAQIAKLKLLCERFGVPFIESDYAVNTGSWMRGWVEAWVGGSDQMGKTLFVGFDPDGSSHS' A
#
# COMPACT_ATOMS: atom_id res chain seq x y z
N MET A 1 7.94 -3.32 5.72
CA MET A 1 7.06 -2.13 5.75
C MET A 1 7.29 -1.40 7.05
N THR A 2 7.15 -0.08 7.05
CA THR A 2 7.15 0.71 8.30
C THR A 2 5.75 0.71 8.93
N GLU A 3 5.64 1.02 10.23
CA GLU A 3 4.33 1.18 10.90
C GLU A 3 3.49 2.29 10.26
N ALA A 4 4.13 3.37 9.79
CA ALA A 4 3.45 4.48 9.14
C ALA A 4 2.82 4.06 7.79
N GLN A 5 3.55 3.28 6.99
CA GLN A 5 3.01 2.68 5.75
C GLN A 5 1.83 1.77 6.04
N ILE A 6 1.95 0.90 7.05
CA ILE A 6 0.87 -0.02 7.45
C ILE A 6 -0.37 0.76 7.90
N ALA A 7 -0.20 1.79 8.73
CA ALA A 7 -1.30 2.63 9.20
C ALA A 7 -2.03 3.31 8.03
N LYS A 8 -1.28 3.85 7.06
CA LYS A 8 -1.86 4.50 5.89
C LYS A 8 -2.61 3.52 4.98
N LEU A 9 -2.03 2.34 4.73
CA LEU A 9 -2.65 1.29 3.94
C LEU A 9 -3.95 0.79 4.58
N LYS A 10 -3.95 0.57 5.91
CA LYS A 10 -5.16 0.19 6.65
C LYS A 10 -6.26 1.23 6.52
N LEU A 11 -5.93 2.52 6.70
CA LEU A 11 -6.88 3.62 6.56
C LEU A 11 -7.50 3.66 5.15
N LEU A 12 -6.69 3.44 4.11
CA LEU A 12 -7.20 3.40 2.73
C LEU A 12 -8.06 2.16 2.47
N CYS A 13 -7.63 0.99 2.92
CA CYS A 13 -8.42 -0.23 2.79
C CYS A 13 -9.80 -0.07 3.47
N GLU A 14 -9.83 0.47 4.69
CA GLU A 14 -11.07 0.78 5.42
C GLU A 14 -11.95 1.77 4.64
N ARG A 15 -11.37 2.86 4.13
CA ARG A 15 -12.09 3.88 3.35
C ARG A 15 -12.77 3.29 2.10
N PHE A 16 -12.13 2.31 1.47
CA PHE A 16 -12.66 1.65 0.28
C PHE A 16 -13.44 0.37 0.59
N GLY A 17 -13.62 0.02 1.86
CA GLY A 17 -14.37 -1.16 2.28
C GLY A 17 -13.73 -2.49 1.86
N VAL A 18 -12.40 -2.52 1.72
CA VAL A 18 -11.63 -3.72 1.34
C VAL A 18 -10.80 -4.24 2.52
N PRO A 19 -10.56 -5.55 2.63
CA PRO A 19 -9.72 -6.09 3.71
C PRO A 19 -8.25 -5.68 3.51
N PHE A 20 -7.58 -5.36 4.62
CA PHE A 20 -6.13 -5.21 4.63
C PHE A 20 -5.48 -6.57 4.89
N ILE A 21 -4.71 -7.06 3.92
CA ILE A 21 -3.90 -8.28 4.03
C ILE A 21 -2.44 -7.87 3.84
N GLU A 22 -1.64 -7.88 4.89
CA GLU A 22 -0.28 -7.34 4.85
C GLU A 22 0.62 -8.01 3.80
N SER A 23 0.45 -9.33 3.58
CA SER A 23 1.22 -10.09 2.59
C SER A 23 0.97 -9.69 1.13
N ASP A 24 -0.09 -8.92 0.85
CA ASP A 24 -0.34 -8.39 -0.49
C ASP A 24 0.52 -7.17 -0.83
N TYR A 25 1.20 -6.59 0.17
CA TYR A 25 1.95 -5.35 0.04
C TYR A 25 3.44 -5.62 0.18
N ALA A 26 4.20 -5.33 -0.87
CA ALA A 26 5.65 -5.51 -0.89
C ALA A 26 6.37 -4.16 -0.83
N VAL A 27 7.42 -4.10 -0.01
CA VAL A 27 8.34 -2.95 0.00
C VAL A 27 9.31 -3.09 -1.17
N ASN A 28 9.42 -2.05 -1.98
CA ASN A 28 10.36 -1.96 -3.08
C ASN A 28 11.81 -1.95 -2.55
N THR A 29 12.62 -2.90 -3.02
CA THR A 29 14.04 -3.06 -2.65
C THR A 29 15.01 -2.61 -3.77
N GLY A 30 14.47 -2.15 -4.90
CA GLY A 30 15.21 -1.68 -6.07
C GLY A 30 16.06 -0.42 -5.80
N SER A 31 16.72 0.08 -6.84
CA SER A 31 17.49 1.34 -6.77
C SER A 31 16.58 2.57 -6.83
N TRP A 32 15.45 2.48 -7.52
CA TRP A 32 14.45 3.54 -7.62
C TRP A 32 13.33 3.30 -6.60
N MET A 33 12.92 4.38 -5.91
CA MET A 33 11.87 4.35 -4.86
C MET A 33 12.11 3.27 -3.79
N ARG A 34 13.38 3.06 -3.40
CA ARG A 34 13.74 2.11 -2.35
C ARG A 34 13.01 2.43 -1.05
N GLY A 35 12.41 1.41 -0.45
CA GLY A 35 11.67 1.53 0.81
C GLY A 35 10.21 1.95 0.64
N TRP A 36 9.78 2.26 -0.58
CA TRP A 36 8.38 2.58 -0.86
C TRP A 36 7.55 1.31 -0.96
N VAL A 37 6.25 1.44 -0.75
CA VAL A 37 5.26 0.41 -1.09
C VAL A 37 4.44 0.94 -2.25
N GLU A 38 4.47 0.25 -3.38
CA GLU A 38 3.64 0.60 -4.55
C GLU A 38 2.65 -0.53 -4.77
N ALA A 39 1.37 -0.26 -4.52
CA ALA A 39 0.38 -1.32 -4.50
C ALA A 39 -1.03 -0.83 -4.85
N TRP A 40 -1.87 -1.79 -5.24
CA TRP A 40 -3.30 -1.59 -5.33
C TRP A 40 -3.94 -1.68 -3.95
N VAL A 41 -4.76 -0.69 -3.60
CA VAL A 41 -5.63 -0.76 -2.43
C VAL A 41 -6.66 -1.86 -2.65
N GLY A 42 -6.69 -2.82 -1.72
CA GLY A 42 -7.46 -4.07 -1.85
C GLY A 42 -6.60 -5.30 -2.13
N GLY A 43 -5.28 -5.13 -2.25
CA GLY A 43 -4.32 -6.22 -2.34
C GLY A 43 -4.07 -6.73 -3.76
N SER A 44 -3.56 -7.96 -3.87
CA SER A 44 -3.09 -8.55 -5.13
C SER A 44 -4.23 -9.08 -6.01
N ASP A 45 -5.37 -9.41 -5.41
CA ASP A 45 -6.58 -9.87 -6.09
C ASP A 45 -7.14 -8.77 -7.01
N GLN A 46 -7.41 -9.13 -8.27
CA GLN A 46 -7.97 -8.23 -9.28
C GLN A 46 -9.44 -7.88 -9.00
N MET A 47 -10.17 -8.72 -8.26
CA MET A 47 -11.53 -8.42 -7.82
C MET A 47 -11.50 -7.57 -6.54
N GLY A 48 -11.62 -6.25 -6.68
CA GLY A 48 -11.68 -5.31 -5.55
C GLY A 48 -10.60 -4.23 -5.53
N LYS A 49 -9.74 -4.16 -6.56
CA LYS A 49 -8.79 -3.05 -6.73
C LYS A 49 -9.54 -1.76 -6.95
N THR A 50 -9.22 -0.75 -6.15
CA THR A 50 -9.82 0.59 -6.29
C THR A 50 -8.81 1.61 -6.81
N LEU A 51 -7.60 1.64 -6.26
CA LEU A 51 -6.60 2.68 -6.51
C LEU A 51 -5.18 2.13 -6.39
N PHE A 52 -4.30 2.47 -7.35
CA PHE A 52 -2.86 2.22 -7.23
C PHE A 52 -2.18 3.43 -6.59
N VAL A 53 -1.42 3.21 -5.52
CA VAL A 53 -0.80 4.29 -4.73
C VAL A 53 0.61 3.88 -4.33
N GLY A 54 1.53 4.83 -4.38
CA GLY A 54 2.85 4.74 -3.77
C GLY A 54 2.84 5.31 -2.35
N PHE A 55 3.41 4.60 -1.40
CA PHE A 55 3.61 5.03 -0.03
C PHE A 55 5.10 5.11 0.26
N ASP A 56 5.59 6.28 0.63
CA ASP A 56 6.97 6.44 1.05
C ASP A 56 7.19 5.85 2.47
N PRO A 57 8.43 5.81 2.99
CA PRO A 57 8.70 5.26 4.31
C PRO A 57 8.01 5.98 5.48
N ASP A 58 7.63 7.25 5.31
CA ASP A 58 6.97 8.06 6.35
C ASP A 58 5.44 7.91 6.33
N GLY A 59 4.90 7.23 5.32
CA GLY A 59 3.47 6.95 5.17
C GLY A 59 2.71 8.00 4.36
N SER A 60 3.42 8.94 3.73
CA SER A 60 2.84 9.83 2.72
C SER A 60 2.47 9.03 1.49
N SER A 61 1.31 9.38 0.91
CA SER A 61 0.71 8.68 -0.23
C SER A 61 0.80 9.53 -1.49
N HIS A 62 1.20 8.91 -2.61
CA HIS A 62 1.39 9.54 -3.91
C HIS A 62 0.64 8.74 -4.98
N SER A 63 -0.13 9.43 -5.82
CA SER A 63 -0.95 8.85 -6.91
C SER A 63 -0.41 9.26 -8.27
#